data_AF-A0A2V5MR65-F1
#
_entry.id   AF-A0A2V5MR65-F1
#
_cell.length_a   1.000
_cell.length_b   1.000
_cell.length_c   1.000
_cell.angle_alpha   90.00
_cell.angle_beta   90.00
_cell.angle_gamma   90.00
#
_symmetry.space_group_name_H-M   'P 1'
#
loop_
_entity.id
_entity.type
_entity.pdbx_description
1 polymer ?
#
loop_
_entity_poly.entity_id
_entity_poly.type
_entity_poly.pdbx_seq_one_letter_code
_entity_poly.pdbx_strand_id
1 'polypeptide(L)'
;MLAALAKHSVKPVPANVAEEVRSWFTACRHLKMRHSVLIEVGDRETALRVQRLLGPGCVALKDSLLEWRGKGIDAKLRKKLADQGLLLEAPRVSKSPPATCDD
;
A
#
# COMPACT_ATOMS: atom_id res chain seq x y z
N MET A 1 -9.94 18.54 18.84
CA MET A 1 -11.22 17.98 19.34
C MET A 1 -11.71 18.67 20.61
N LEU A 2 -11.02 18.53 21.76
CA LEU A 2 -11.49 19.10 23.04
C LEU A 2 -11.67 20.62 23.05
N ALA A 3 -10.76 21.36 22.41
CA ALA A 3 -10.89 22.81 22.27
C ALA A 3 -12.14 23.22 21.45
N ALA A 4 -12.54 22.39 20.48
CA ALA A 4 -13.77 22.63 19.73
C ALA A 4 -15.01 22.34 20.59
N LEU A 5 -15.00 21.25 21.36
CA LEU A 5 -16.08 20.95 22.32
C LEU A 5 -16.25 22.06 23.35
N ALA A 6 -15.15 22.51 23.96
CA ALA A 6 -15.16 23.60 24.94
C ALA A 6 -15.64 24.94 24.35
N LYS A 7 -15.40 25.18 23.05
CA LYS A 7 -15.84 26.40 22.36
C LYS A 7 -17.33 26.40 22.02
N HIS A 8 -17.92 25.22 21.78
CA HIS A 8 -19.29 25.09 21.29
C HIS A 8 -20.29 24.56 22.33
N SER A 9 -19.82 24.12 23.50
CA SER A 9 -20.68 23.68 24.58
C SER A 9 -21.14 24.85 25.47
N VAL A 10 -22.44 24.91 25.75
CA VAL A 10 -23.04 25.89 26.68
C VAL A 10 -22.63 25.63 28.14
N LYS A 11 -22.28 24.37 28.47
CA LYS A 11 -21.79 23.94 29.79
C LYS A 11 -20.37 23.41 29.68
N PRO A 12 -19.52 23.55 30.71
CA PRO A 12 -18.16 23.01 30.67
C PRO A 12 -18.17 21.49 30.43
N VAL A 13 -17.22 21.02 29.63
CA VAL A 13 -17.08 19.58 29.31
C VAL A 13 -16.73 18.81 30.59
N PRO A 14 -17.53 17.79 30.97
CA PRO A 14 -17.23 16.95 32.13
C PRO A 14 -15.88 16.23 32.03
N ALA A 15 -15.22 16.03 33.18
CA ALA A 15 -13.88 15.45 33.23
C ALA A 15 -13.80 14.04 32.62
N ASN A 16 -14.79 13.18 32.89
CA ASN A 16 -14.87 11.84 32.33
C ASN A 16 -14.97 11.86 30.79
N VAL A 17 -15.78 12.76 30.23
CA VAL A 17 -15.92 12.92 28.77
C VAL A 17 -14.61 13.43 28.17
N ALA A 18 -13.93 14.36 28.85
CA ALA A 18 -12.64 14.85 28.39
C ALA A 18 -11.57 13.75 28.38
N GLU A 19 -11.57 12.86 29.38
CA GLU A 19 -10.68 11.70 29.45
C GLU A 19 -10.99 10.67 28.36
N GLU A 20 -12.25 10.34 28.13
CA GLU A 20 -12.66 9.41 27.06
C GLU A 20 -12.27 9.93 25.67
N VAL A 21 -12.52 11.21 25.39
CA VAL A 21 -12.12 11.83 24.13
C VAL A 21 -10.59 11.80 23.97
N ARG A 22 -9.82 12.03 25.03
CA ARG A 22 -8.35 11.87 24.95
C ARG A 22 -7.98 10.43 24.68
N SER A 23 -8.57 9.47 25.39
CA SER A 23 -8.29 8.04 25.24
C SER A 23 -8.55 7.57 23.80
N TRP A 24 -9.70 7.91 23.22
CA TRP A 24 -10.03 7.57 21.83
C TRP A 24 -9.06 8.18 20.82
N PHE A 25 -8.75 9.48 20.95
CA PHE A 25 -7.78 10.12 20.06
C PHE A 25 -6.36 9.57 20.26
N THR A 26 -6.03 9.07 21.46
CA THR A 26 -4.76 8.38 21.75
C THR A 26 -4.75 6.96 21.17
N ALA A 27 -5.89 6.37 20.84
CA ALA A 27 -5.96 5.12 20.08
C ALA A 27 -5.81 5.35 18.56
N CYS A 28 -6.18 6.53 18.06
CA CYS A 28 -6.00 6.87 16.65
C CYS A 28 -4.51 6.94 16.27
N ARG A 29 -4.15 6.30 15.15
CA ARG A 29 -2.81 6.36 14.55
C ARG A 29 -2.92 6.78 13.10
N HIS A 30 -2.05 7.69 12.68
CA HIS A 30 -1.93 8.00 11.26
C HIS A 30 -1.24 6.85 10.54
N LEU A 31 -1.92 6.29 9.56
CA LEU A 31 -1.36 5.28 8.67
C LEU A 31 -0.87 5.97 7.40
N LYS A 32 0.28 5.52 6.89
CA LYS A 32 0.79 5.92 5.57
C LYS A 32 0.52 4.80 4.59
N MET A 33 -0.36 5.06 3.63
CA MET A 33 -0.59 4.13 2.52
C MET A 33 0.40 4.43 1.39
N ARG A 34 0.97 3.39 0.80
CA ARG A 34 1.82 3.46 -0.39
C ARG A 34 1.40 2.36 -1.34
N HIS A 35 1.42 2.66 -2.64
CA HIS A 35 1.22 1.65 -3.68
C HIS A 35 2.57 1.11 -4.12
N SER A 36 2.68 -0.20 -4.22
CA SER A 36 3.81 -0.89 -4.83
C SER A 36 3.30 -2.04 -5.70
N VAL A 37 4.12 -2.44 -6.67
CA VAL A 37 3.88 -3.61 -7.50
C VAL A 37 4.80 -4.73 -7.01
N LEU A 38 4.21 -5.90 -6.75
CA LEU A 38 4.99 -7.09 -6.46
C LEU A 38 5.29 -7.82 -7.77
N ILE A 39 6.56 -8.18 -7.97
CA ILE A 39 7.04 -8.93 -9.13
C ILE A 39 7.63 -10.23 -8.62
N GLU A 40 6.96 -11.33 -8.93
CA GLU A 40 7.45 -12.68 -8.66
C GLU A 40 8.22 -13.18 -9.89
N VAL A 41 9.38 -13.80 -9.66
CA VAL A 41 10.25 -14.37 -10.69
C VAL A 41 10.54 -15.84 -10.37
N GLY A 42 10.94 -16.62 -11.36
CA GLY A 42 11.19 -18.06 -11.15
C GLY A 42 12.44 -18.37 -10.33
N ASP A 43 13.43 -17.47 -10.33
CA ASP A 43 14.74 -17.73 -9.75
C ASP A 43 15.47 -16.43 -9.34
N ARG A 44 16.54 -16.59 -8.55
CA ARG A 44 17.33 -15.48 -8.00
C ARG A 44 18.16 -14.73 -9.06
N GLU A 45 18.62 -15.39 -10.11
CA GLU A 45 19.39 -14.73 -11.17
C GLU A 45 18.50 -13.75 -11.92
N THR A 46 17.28 -14.17 -12.25
CA THR A 46 16.24 -13.32 -12.84
C THR A 46 15.89 -12.16 -11.91
N ALA A 47 15.78 -12.39 -10.59
CA ALA A 47 15.52 -11.34 -9.63
C ALA A 47 16.59 -10.23 -9.68
N LEU A 48 17.87 -10.61 -9.72
CA LEU A 48 18.99 -9.67 -9.81
C LEU A 48 18.97 -8.89 -11.14
N ARG A 49 18.61 -9.54 -12.25
CA ARG A 49 18.47 -8.88 -13.56
C ARG A 49 17.37 -7.83 -13.54
N VAL A 50 16.20 -8.16 -13.01
CA VAL A 50 15.08 -7.22 -12.85
C VAL A 50 15.49 -6.06 -11.95
N GLN A 51 16.13 -6.34 -10.81
CA GLN A 51 16.57 -5.32 -9.87
C GLN A 51 17.57 -4.34 -10.51
N ARG A 52 18.56 -4.84 -11.27
CA ARG A 52 19.50 -3.99 -12.01
C ARG A 52 18.81 -3.13 -13.06
N LEU A 53 17.79 -3.66 -13.74
CA LEU A 53 17.08 -2.96 -14.80
C LEU A 53 16.16 -1.85 -14.27
N LEU A 54 15.48 -2.11 -13.17
CA LEU A 54 14.53 -1.20 -12.50
C LEU A 54 15.26 -0.21 -11.57
N GLY A 55 16.47 -0.54 -11.15
CA GLY A 55 17.32 0.32 -10.33
C GLY A 55 16.79 0.48 -8.90
N PRO A 56 17.04 1.64 -8.26
CA PRO A 56 16.82 1.83 -6.82
C PRO A 56 15.35 1.78 -6.38
N GLY A 57 14.40 1.89 -7.31
CA GLY A 57 12.98 1.72 -7.01
C GLY A 57 12.55 0.26 -6.82
N CYS A 58 13.44 -0.69 -7.10
CA CYS A 58 13.18 -2.13 -6.98
C CYS A 58 14.01 -2.74 -5.84
N VAL A 59 13.31 -3.36 -4.89
CA VAL A 59 13.91 -3.94 -3.69
C VAL A 59 13.53 -5.41 -3.61
N ALA A 60 14.51 -6.29 -3.35
CA ALA A 60 14.22 -7.68 -3.09
C ALA A 60 13.56 -7.84 -1.71
N LEU A 61 12.38 -8.48 -1.68
CA LEU A 61 11.71 -8.89 -0.45
C LEU A 61 12.14 -10.30 -0.04
N LYS A 62 12.33 -11.19 -1.01
CA LYS A 62 12.85 -12.56 -0.89
C LYS A 62 13.70 -12.91 -2.13
N ASP A 63 14.25 -14.12 -2.19
CA ASP A 63 15.10 -14.56 -3.32
C ASP A 63 14.42 -14.42 -4.70
N SER A 64 13.11 -14.63 -4.77
CA SER A 64 12.31 -14.63 -6.01
C SER A 64 11.19 -13.59 -6.03
N LEU A 65 11.09 -12.72 -5.02
CA LEU A 65 10.02 -11.74 -4.90
C LEU A 65 10.59 -10.34 -4.73
N LEU A 66 10.17 -9.43 -5.62
CA LEU A 66 10.63 -8.06 -5.68
C LEU A 66 9.47 -7.09 -5.42
N GLU A 67 9.76 -6.02 -4.67
CA GLU A 67 8.91 -4.85 -4.53
C GLU A 67 9.37 -3.77 -5.52
N TRP A 68 8.49 -3.34 -6.41
CA TRP A 68 8.65 -2.15 -7.22
C TRP A 68 7.83 -1.01 -6.63
N ARG A 69 8.50 0.05 -6.17
CA ARG A 69 7.87 1.21 -5.51
C ARG A 69 7.36 2.27 -6.48
N GLY A 70 7.29 1.96 -7.77
CA GLY A 70 6.71 2.85 -8.77
C GLY A 70 5.18 2.82 -8.76
N LYS A 71 4.58 3.76 -9.49
CA LYS A 71 3.11 3.88 -9.62
C LYS A 71 2.46 2.71 -10.38
N GLY A 72 3.25 1.83 -10.98
CA GLY A 72 2.80 0.71 -11.81
C GLY A 72 3.89 0.24 -12.77
N ILE A 73 3.53 -0.74 -13.60
CA ILE A 73 4.31 -1.12 -14.79
C ILE A 73 3.65 -0.46 -16.00
N ASP A 74 4.25 0.62 -16.50
CA ASP A 74 3.78 1.26 -17.73
C ASP A 74 4.24 0.49 -18.99
N ALA A 75 3.71 0.86 -20.16
CA ALA A 75 4.04 0.20 -21.42
C ALA A 75 5.53 0.31 -21.77
N LYS A 76 6.17 1.43 -21.41
CA LYS A 76 7.61 1.67 -21.64
C LYS A 76 8.46 0.73 -20.80
N LEU A 77 8.14 0.55 -19.53
CA LEU A 77 8.82 -0.35 -18.62
C LEU A 77 8.59 -1.81 -19.02
N ARG A 78 7.36 -2.15 -19.41
CA ARG A 78 7.03 -3.47 -19.94
C ARG A 78 7.85 -3.77 -21.20
N LYS A 79 7.98 -2.82 -22.12
CA LYS A 79 8.83 -2.97 -23.30
C LYS A 79 10.30 -3.13 -22.91
N LYS A 80 10.81 -2.32 -21.99
CA LYS A 80 12.19 -2.42 -21.49
C LYS A 80 12.50 -3.80 -20.88
N LEU A 81 11.56 -4.36 -20.14
CA LEU A 81 11.65 -5.72 -19.58
C LEU A 81 11.65 -6.76 -20.71
N ALA A 82 10.73 -6.63 -21.66
CA ALA A 82 10.64 -7.53 -22.82
C ALA A 82 11.90 -7.50 -23.70
N ASP A 83 12.50 -6.32 -23.92
CA ASP A 83 13.76 -6.14 -24.65
C ASP A 83 14.95 -6.85 -23.97
N GLN A 84 14.81 -7.23 -22.70
CA GLN A 84 15.76 -8.03 -21.92
C GLN A 84 15.34 -9.50 -21.78
N GLY A 85 14.28 -9.93 -22.47
CA GLY A 85 13.72 -11.27 -22.37
C GLY A 85 12.92 -11.53 -21.09
N LEU A 86 12.55 -10.48 -20.35
CA LEU A 86 11.76 -10.57 -19.11
C LEU A 86 10.30 -10.28 -19.43
N LEU A 87 9.50 -11.33 -19.64
CA LEU A 87 8.09 -11.21 -20.01
C LEU A 87 7.22 -11.24 -18.76
N LEU A 88 6.47 -10.16 -18.54
CA LEU A 88 5.50 -10.09 -17.44
C LEU A 88 4.19 -10.72 -17.87
N GLU A 89 3.70 -11.66 -17.06
CA GLU A 89 2.32 -12.15 -17.19
C GLU A 89 1.32 -11.05 -16.83
N ALA A 90 0.16 -11.07 -17.48
CA ALA A 90 -0.94 -10.22 -17.05
C ALA A 90 -1.35 -10.62 -15.62
N PRO A 91 -1.57 -9.66 -14.70
CA PRO A 91 -2.05 -9.99 -13.37
C PRO A 91 -3.34 -10.80 -13.50
N ARG A 92 -3.38 -11.97 -12.86
CA ARG A 92 -4.62 -12.75 -12.75
C ARG A 92 -5.58 -11.93 -11.91
N VAL A 93 -6.48 -11.21 -12.57
CA VAL A 93 -7.60 -10.57 -11.88
C VAL A 93 -8.49 -11.71 -11.40
N SER A 94 -8.33 -12.14 -10.16
CA SER A 94 -9.35 -12.93 -9.50
C SER A 94 -10.60 -12.05 -9.44
N LYS A 95 -11.57 -12.31 -10.32
CA LYS A 95 -12.90 -11.72 -10.17
C LYS A 95 -13.44 -12.19 -8.82
N SER A 96 -13.37 -11.34 -7.80
CA SER A 96 -14.15 -11.54 -6.59
C SER A 96 -15.63 -11.51 -6.99
N PRO A 97 -16.45 -12.50 -6.61
CA PRO A 97 -17.88 -12.48 -6.90
C PRO A 97 -18.52 -11.23 -6.27
N PRO A 98 -19.58 -10.66 -6.89
CA PRO A 98 -20.26 -9.51 -6.31
C PRO A 98 -20.79 -9.91 -4.93
N ALA A 99 -20.45 -9.11 -3.91
CA ALA A 99 -21.03 -9.26 -2.59
C ALA A 99 -22.54 -9.03 -2.71
N THR A 100 -23.32 -10.11 -2.67
CA THR A 100 -24.75 -10.05 -2.41
C THR A 100 -24.90 -9.71 -0.93
N CYS A 101 -25.23 -8.46 -0.64
CA CYS A 101 -25.88 -8.13 0.64
C CYS A 101 -27.35 -8.53 0.47
N ASP A 102 -27.77 -9.60 1.13
CA ASP A 102 -29.18 -9.89 1.34
C ASP A 102 -29.79 -8.82 2.27
N ASP A 103 -30.99 -8.35 1.90
CA ASP A 103 -31.83 -7.31 2.54
C ASP A 103 -32.25 -7.64 3.99
#